data_AF-A0A7S3BVI9-F1
#
_entry.id   AF-A0A7S3BVI9-F1
#
_cell.length_a   1.000
_cell.length_b   1.000
_cell.length_c   1.000
_cell.angle_alpha   90.00
_cell.angle_beta   90.00
_cell.angle_gamma   90.00
#
_symmetry.space_group_name_H-M   'P 1'
#
loop_
_entity.id
_entity.type
_entity.pdbx_description
1 polymer ?
#
loop_
_entity_poly.entity_id
_entity_poly.type
_entity_poly.pdbx_seq_one_letter_code
_entity_poly.pdbx_strand_id
1 'polypeptide(L)'
;WQSALLSLGAAHAQMGHGAEALRALDECVRLAQAHCDEECLTHALAAACALLADDPAKALEHSALLARCRRRAYELGMPAVAAFAELSLARACLRQAAPPPPPHRAADAAGEELPR
;
A
#
# COMPACT_ATOMS: atom_id res chain seq x y z
N TRP A 1 -2.23 13.62 20.23
CA TRP A 1 -1.21 12.58 20.50
C TRP A 1 -1.06 11.61 19.34
N GLN A 2 -2.14 11.25 18.64
CA GLN A 2 -2.05 10.35 17.49
C GLN A 2 -1.17 10.93 16.34
N SER A 3 -1.20 12.24 16.11
CA SER A 3 -0.31 12.90 15.12
C SER A 3 1.19 12.73 15.39
N ALA A 4 1.58 12.55 16.67
CA ALA A 4 2.98 12.32 17.03
C ALA A 4 3.42 10.89 16.67
N LEU A 5 2.56 9.88 16.89
CA LEU A 5 2.82 8.50 16.48
C LEU A 5 2.83 8.35 14.97
N LEU A 6 1.93 9.05 14.26
CA LEU A 6 1.94 9.10 12.80
C LEU A 6 3.28 9.68 12.27
N SER A 7 3.72 10.79 12.85
CA SER A 7 4.99 11.44 12.48
C SER A 7 6.20 10.56 12.81
N LEU A 8 6.17 9.85 13.93
CA LEU A 8 7.21 8.90 14.35
C LEU A 8 7.26 7.69 13.39
N GLY A 9 6.10 7.12 13.03
CA GLY A 9 6.01 6.04 12.06
C GLY A 9 6.55 6.44 10.69
N ALA A 10 6.22 7.65 10.22
CA ALA A 10 6.75 8.21 8.98
C ALA A 10 8.28 8.43 9.03
N ALA A 11 8.81 8.88 10.18
CA ALA A 11 10.24 9.06 10.36
C ALA A 11 10.99 7.70 10.35
N HIS A 12 10.47 6.68 11.05
CA HIS A 12 11.05 5.33 11.01
C HIS A 12 11.01 4.73 9.60
N ALA A 13 9.93 4.98 8.83
CA ALA A 13 9.83 4.56 7.44
C ALA A 13 10.93 5.17 6.56
N GLN A 14 11.20 6.48 6.71
CA GLN A 14 12.26 7.17 5.98
C GLN A 14 13.66 6.66 6.37
N MET A 15 13.84 6.21 7.60
CA MET A 15 15.10 5.64 8.10
C MET A 15 15.29 4.16 7.76
N GLY A 16 14.36 3.52 7.05
CA GLY A 16 14.41 2.09 6.72
C GLY A 16 14.11 1.15 7.90
N HIS A 17 13.66 1.70 9.04
CA HIS A 17 13.27 0.96 10.23
C HIS A 17 11.81 0.47 10.12
N GLY A 18 11.56 -0.43 9.17
CA GLY A 18 10.20 -0.86 8.82
C GLY A 18 9.43 -1.50 9.99
N ALA A 19 10.12 -2.27 10.85
CA ALA A 19 9.50 -2.95 11.98
C ALA A 19 9.08 -2.00 13.11
N GLU A 20 9.89 -0.97 13.38
CA GLU A 20 9.59 0.10 14.34
C GLU A 20 8.49 1.01 13.79
N ALA A 21 8.55 1.34 12.50
CA ALA A 21 7.53 2.14 11.84
C ALA A 21 6.15 1.47 11.91
N LEU A 22 6.09 0.17 11.66
CA LEU A 22 4.85 -0.60 11.76
C LEU A 22 4.32 -0.67 13.18
N ARG A 23 5.19 -0.90 14.18
CA ARG A 23 4.78 -0.90 15.59
C ARG A 23 4.19 0.46 16.02
N ALA A 24 4.80 1.56 15.60
CA ALA A 24 4.31 2.91 15.90
C ALA A 24 2.96 3.19 15.20
N LEU A 25 2.79 2.72 13.96
CA LEU A 25 1.56 2.90 13.19
C LEU A 25 0.41 2.02 13.68
N ASP A 26 0.68 0.79 14.12
CA ASP A 26 -0.32 -0.10 14.69
C ASP A 26 -0.90 0.47 16.00
N GLU A 27 -0.03 1.03 16.84
CA GLU A 27 -0.45 1.75 18.03
C GLU A 27 -1.23 3.03 17.70
N CYS A 28 -0.85 3.74 16.63
CA CYS A 28 -1.59 4.89 16.12
C CYS A 28 -3.00 4.50 15.65
N VAL A 29 -3.14 3.37 14.95
CA VAL A 29 -4.42 2.82 14.50
C VAL A 29 -5.29 2.47 15.71
N ARG A 30 -4.73 1.77 16.70
CA ARG A 30 -5.45 1.38 17.92
C ARG A 30 -5.99 2.59 18.68
N LEU A 31 -5.20 3.66 18.81
CA LEU A 31 -5.62 4.89 19.46
C LEU A 31 -6.62 5.68 18.61
N ALA A 32 -6.44 5.75 17.29
CA ALA A 32 -7.39 6.40 16.41
C ALA A 32 -8.77 5.72 16.48
N GLN A 33 -8.81 4.39 16.52
CA GLN A 33 -10.04 3.62 16.73
C GLN A 33 -10.66 3.88 18.12
N ALA A 34 -9.85 3.86 19.19
CA ALA A 34 -10.33 4.08 20.55
C ALA A 34 -10.94 5.48 20.75
N HIS A 35 -10.48 6.47 19.97
CA HIS A 35 -10.95 7.86 20.03
C HIS A 35 -11.94 8.22 18.91
N CYS A 36 -12.34 7.25 18.07
CA CYS A 36 -13.19 7.48 16.89
C CYS A 36 -12.65 8.59 15.96
N ASP A 37 -11.32 8.70 15.86
CA ASP A 37 -10.63 9.66 15.00
C ASP A 37 -10.41 9.06 13.61
N GLU A 38 -11.42 9.22 12.75
CA GLU A 38 -11.45 8.67 11.39
C GLU A 38 -10.36 9.27 10.48
N GLU A 39 -10.00 10.54 10.71
CA GLU A 39 -8.97 11.24 9.93
C GLU A 39 -7.59 10.64 10.22
N CYS A 40 -7.25 10.52 11.50
CA CYS A 40 -5.98 9.93 11.92
C CYS A 40 -5.90 8.44 11.59
N LEU A 41 -7.03 7.70 11.71
CA LEU A 41 -7.11 6.31 11.31
C LEU A 41 -6.80 6.12 9.82
N THR A 42 -7.37 6.97 8.97
CA THR A 42 -7.15 6.91 7.52
C THR A 42 -5.69 7.21 7.16
N HIS A 43 -5.07 8.19 7.82
CA HIS A 43 -3.64 8.47 7.65
C HIS A 43 -2.74 7.34 8.13
N ALA A 44 -3.01 6.77 9.31
CA ALA A 44 -2.20 5.71 9.90
C ALA A 44 -2.25 4.43 9.05
N LEU A 45 -3.43 4.06 8.56
CA LEU A 45 -3.61 2.91 7.67
C LEU A 45 -2.92 3.13 6.32
N ALA A 46 -3.03 4.32 5.73
CA ALA A 46 -2.34 4.64 4.48
C ALA A 46 -0.82 4.50 4.62
N ALA A 47 -0.24 5.05 5.70
CA ALA A 47 1.19 4.95 5.99
C ALA A 47 1.64 3.50 6.25
N ALA A 48 0.84 2.71 6.99
CA ALA A 48 1.14 1.31 7.25
C ALA A 48 1.15 0.50 5.95
N CYS A 49 0.14 0.69 5.09
CA CYS A 49 0.07 0.03 3.79
C CYS A 49 1.25 0.38 2.88
N ALA A 50 1.79 1.60 2.94
CA ALA A 50 2.93 2.00 2.12
C ALA A 50 4.23 1.29 2.53
N LEU A 51 4.48 1.14 3.84
CA LEU A 51 5.60 0.34 4.37
C LEU A 51 5.50 -1.13 3.97
N LEU A 52 4.27 -1.61 3.98
CA LEU A 52 3.93 -3.00 3.73
C LEU A 52 3.86 -3.35 2.23
N ALA A 53 3.80 -2.35 1.34
CA ALA A 53 3.88 -2.54 -0.10
C ALA A 53 5.29 -2.97 -0.57
N ASP A 54 6.31 -2.84 0.29
CA ASP A 54 7.66 -3.37 0.06
C ASP A 54 7.76 -4.89 0.22
N ASP A 55 6.78 -5.54 0.86
CA ASP A 55 6.71 -6.99 0.97
C ASP A 55 5.76 -7.59 -0.09
N PRO A 56 6.28 -8.30 -1.11
CA PRO A 56 5.46 -8.90 -2.16
C PRO A 56 4.55 -10.02 -1.64
N ALA A 57 4.91 -10.69 -0.54
CA ALA A 57 4.11 -11.79 0.02
C ALA A 57 2.78 -11.32 0.59
N LYS A 58 2.70 -10.03 0.95
CA LYS A 58 1.52 -9.45 1.58
C LYS A 58 0.80 -8.42 0.70
N ALA A 59 1.29 -8.20 -0.52
CA ALA A 59 0.79 -7.18 -1.43
C ALA A 59 -0.72 -7.32 -1.76
N LEU A 60 -1.26 -8.54 -1.76
CA LEU A 60 -2.68 -8.78 -2.05
C LEU A 60 -3.60 -8.28 -0.91
N GLU A 61 -3.32 -8.65 0.35
CA GLU A 61 -4.06 -8.17 1.51
C GLU A 61 -3.97 -6.64 1.65
N HIS A 62 -2.81 -6.07 1.37
CA HIS A 62 -2.60 -4.62 1.42
C HIS A 62 -3.38 -3.87 0.34
N SER A 63 -3.56 -4.47 -0.84
CA SER A 63 -4.34 -3.85 -1.92
C SER A 63 -5.82 -3.66 -1.55
N ALA A 64 -6.43 -4.63 -0.86
CA ALA A 64 -7.80 -4.53 -0.39
C ALA A 64 -7.94 -3.44 0.69
N LEU A 65 -6.97 -3.38 1.61
CA LEU A 65 -6.93 -2.37 2.65
C LEU A 65 -6.74 -0.95 2.08
N LEU A 66 -5.83 -0.77 1.12
CA LEU A 66 -5.63 0.50 0.40
C LEU A 66 -6.88 0.94 -0.36
N ALA A 67 -7.59 0.02 -1.02
CA ALA A 67 -8.84 0.34 -1.71
C ALA A 67 -9.92 0.85 -0.75
N ARG A 68 -9.99 0.28 0.46
CA ARG A 68 -10.88 0.74 1.54
C ARG A 68 -10.46 2.11 2.08
N CYS A 69 -9.17 2.31 2.33
CA CYS A 69 -8.64 3.60 2.79
C CYS A 69 -8.90 4.72 1.77
N ARG A 70 -8.72 4.42 0.47
CA ARG A 70 -9.05 5.35 -0.61
C ARG A 70 -10.52 5.76 -0.59
N ARG A 71 -11.44 4.79 -0.50
CA ARG A 71 -12.88 5.06 -0.44
C ARG A 71 -13.21 5.95 0.75
N ARG A 72 -12.66 5.63 1.92
CA ARG A 72 -12.89 6.40 3.14
C ARG A 72 -12.31 7.82 3.05
N ALA A 73 -11.13 7.97 2.46
CA ALA A 73 -10.51 9.28 2.23
C ALA A 73 -11.38 10.18 1.33
N TYR A 74 -12.05 9.63 0.31
CA TYR A 74 -13.01 10.39 -0.49
C TYR A 74 -14.25 10.79 0.32
N GLU A 75 -14.79 9.89 1.15
CA GLU A 75 -15.94 10.19 2.02
C GLU A 75 -15.63 11.29 3.05
N LEU A 76 -14.40 11.33 3.55
CA LEU A 76 -13.92 12.32 4.53
C LEU A 76 -13.42 13.63 3.89
N GLY A 77 -13.41 13.74 2.57
CA GLY A 77 -12.92 14.94 1.88
C GLY A 77 -11.40 15.13 1.98
N MET A 78 -10.64 14.03 2.01
CA MET A 78 -9.18 14.01 2.17
C MET A 78 -8.46 13.63 0.86
N PRO A 79 -8.37 14.54 -0.14
CA PRO A 79 -7.85 14.20 -1.47
C PRO A 79 -6.38 13.78 -1.46
N ALA A 80 -5.56 14.33 -0.54
CA ALA A 80 -4.15 13.96 -0.43
C ALA A 80 -3.96 12.48 -0.04
N VAL A 81 -4.80 11.96 0.87
CA VAL A 81 -4.74 10.57 1.31
C VAL A 81 -5.30 9.62 0.25
N ALA A 82 -6.35 10.05 -0.46
CA ALA A 82 -6.87 9.30 -1.61
C ALA A 82 -5.81 9.16 -2.72
N ALA A 83 -5.15 10.25 -3.10
CA ALA A 83 -4.08 10.25 -4.10
C ALA A 83 -2.89 9.38 -3.66
N PHE A 84 -2.53 9.43 -2.38
CA PHE A 84 -1.48 8.59 -1.83
C PHE A 84 -1.83 7.09 -1.86
N ALA A 85 -3.08 6.74 -1.51
CA ALA A 85 -3.57 5.37 -1.59
C ALA A 85 -3.59 4.86 -3.04
N GLU A 86 -3.97 5.70 -4.00
CA GLU A 86 -3.94 5.38 -5.43
C GLU A 86 -2.52 5.13 -5.94
N LEU A 87 -1.57 6.01 -5.58
CA LEU A 87 -0.15 5.81 -5.92
C LEU A 87 0.39 4.50 -5.33
N SER A 88 0.05 4.20 -4.08
CA SER A 88 0.48 2.98 -3.40
C SER A 88 -0.11 1.72 -4.05
N LEU A 89 -1.37 1.77 -4.46
CA LEU A 89 -2.02 0.71 -5.24
C LEU A 89 -1.32 0.52 -6.59
N ALA A 90 -1.07 1.61 -7.32
CA ALA A 90 -0.39 1.55 -8.61
C ALA A 90 1.02 0.92 -8.48
N ARG A 91 1.79 1.29 -7.45
CA ARG A 91 3.10 0.69 -7.16
C ARG A 91 2.98 -0.81 -6.85
N ALA A 92 2.00 -1.21 -6.06
CA ALA A 92 1.77 -2.62 -5.74
C ALA A 92 1.38 -3.43 -7.00
N CYS A 93 0.49 -2.90 -7.85
CA CYS A 93 0.11 -3.52 -9.13
C CYS A 93 1.31 -3.66 -10.07
N LEU A 94 2.16 -2.63 -10.20
CA LEU A 94 3.35 -2.68 -11.04
C LEU A 94 4.38 -3.71 -10.57
N ARG A 95 4.46 -3.97 -9.25
CA ARG A 95 5.34 -5.02 -8.71
C ARG A 95 4.79 -6.43 -8.89
N GLN A 96 3.46 -6.57 -8.90
CA GLN A 96 2.79 -7.84 -9.18
C GLN A 96 2.75 -8.17 -10.67
N ALA A 97 2.73 -7.15 -11.52
CA ALA A 97 2.88 -7.32 -12.96
C ALA A 97 4.27 -7.92 -13.23
N ALA A 98 4.28 -9.21 -13.59
CA ALA A 98 5.48 -9.90 -14.01
C ALA A 98 6.23 -9.07 -15.06
N PRO A 99 7.59 -9.08 -15.07
CA PRO A 99 8.33 -8.43 -16.13
C PRO A 99 7.85 -8.98 -17.49
N PRO A 100 7.66 -8.13 -18.51
CA PRO A 100 7.24 -8.61 -19.83
C PRO A 100 8.21 -9.72 -20.28
N PRO A 101 7.71 -10.85 -20.82
CA PRO A 101 8.57 -11.94 -21.24
C PRO A 101 9.58 -11.39 -22.26
N PRO A 102 10.87 -11.77 -22.14
CA PRO A 102 11.87 -11.28 -23.07
C PRO A 102 11.50 -11.70 -24.50
N PRO A 103 11.81 -10.87 -25.51
CA PRO A 103 11.26 -10.99 -26.86
C PRO A 103 11.52 -12.34 -27.54
N HIS A 104 12.55 -13.08 -27.10
CA HIS A 104 12.86 -14.41 -27.63
C HIS A 104 11.82 -15.48 -27.25
N ARG A 105 11.14 -15.36 -26.10
CA ARG A 105 10.10 -16.32 -25.68
C ARG A 105 8.74 -16.10 -26.33
N ALA A 106 8.48 -14.90 -26.85
CA ALA A 106 7.24 -14.60 -27.58
C ALA A 106 7.24 -15.19 -29.00
N ALA A 107 8.42 -15.38 -29.59
CA ALA A 107 8.58 -16.01 -30.90
C ALA A 107 8.32 -17.54 -30.84
N ASP A 108 8.71 -18.19 -29.75
CA ASP A 108 8.51 -19.65 -29.58
C ASP A 108 7.02 -20.02 -29.41
N ALA A 109 6.23 -19.16 -28.75
CA ALA A 109 4.80 -19.42 -28.52
C ALA A 109 3.92 -19.21 -29.77
N ALA A 110 4.41 -18.51 -30.80
CA ALA A 110 3.69 -18.29 -32.06
C ALA A 110 3.97 -19.36 -33.13
N GLY A 111 4.85 -20.33 -32.85
CA GLY A 111 5.28 -21.36 -33.79
C GLY A 111 4.51 -22.68 -33.75
N GLU A 112 3.55 -22.85 -32.83
CA GLU A 112 2.96 -24.17 -32.51
C GLU A 112 1.45 -24.29 -32.79
N GLU A 113 0.92 -23.56 -33.79
CA GLU A 113 -0.42 -23.80 -34.32
C GLU A 113 -0.43 -23.83 -35.87
N LEU A 114 -0.05 -24.98 -36.45
CA LEU A 114 -0.47 -25.34 -37.81
C LEU A 114 -0.63 -26.86 -37.94
N PRO A 115 -1.85 -27.43 -37.89
CA PRO A 115 -2.06 -28.83 -38.20
C PRO A 115 -2.08 -29.06 -39.72
N ARG A 116 -1.47 -30.16 -40.14
CA ARG A 116 -1.45 -30.67 -41.53
C ARG A 116 -2.79 -31.26 -41.95
#